data_AF-A0A9Q0NJ80-F1
#
_entry.id   AF-A0A9Q0NJ80-F1
#
_cell.length_a   1.000
_cell.length_b   1.000
_cell.length_c   1.000
_cell.angle_alpha   90.00
_cell.angle_beta   90.00
_cell.angle_gamma   90.00
#
_symmetry.space_group_name_H-M   'P 1'
#
loop_
_entity.id
_entity.type
_entity.pdbx_description
1 polymer ?
#
loop_
_entity_poly.entity_id
_entity_poly.type
_entity_poly.pdbx_seq_one_letter_code
_entity_poly.pdbx_strand_id
1 'polypeptide(L)'
;MMVQYNFKKITVVPNGKDLIDTILSRTRRQMPTVVHKGYTISRLRQFYMRKGKYTRQNFHEKLSTIIDEFPRLDGIQPFYGDLLHVLYNKDRYKLALGQINTVRSLISKIAKDLS
;
A
#
# COMPACT_ATOMS: atom_id res chain seq x y z
N MET A 1 15.08 27.29 4.88
CA MET A 1 15.71 26.23 4.06
C MET A 1 14.70 25.81 3.00
N MET A 2 14.96 26.07 1.71
CA MET A 2 14.02 25.69 0.63
C MET A 2 13.93 24.16 0.56
N VAL A 3 12.73 23.61 0.76
CA VAL A 3 12.48 22.19 0.55
C VAL A 3 12.60 21.92 -0.95
N GLN A 4 13.73 21.37 -1.38
CA GLN A 4 13.94 20.94 -2.75
C GLN A 4 13.15 19.64 -2.97
N TYR A 5 11.92 19.76 -3.46
CA TYR A 5 11.07 18.61 -3.78
C TYR A 5 11.73 17.76 -4.87
N ASN A 6 12.10 16.53 -4.54
CA ASN A 6 12.73 15.61 -5.49
C ASN A 6 11.70 14.66 -6.08
N PHE A 7 10.99 15.13 -7.10
CA PHE A 7 9.99 14.35 -7.85
C PHE A 7 10.57 13.11 -8.56
N LYS A 8 11.91 12.96 -8.64
CA LYS A 8 12.57 11.79 -9.24
C LYS A 8 12.71 10.59 -8.29
N LYS A 9 12.47 10.77 -6.98
CA LYS A 9 12.59 9.70 -5.98
C LYS A 9 11.32 8.88 -5.77
N ILE A 10 10.24 9.20 -6.49
CA ILE A 10 8.97 8.49 -6.38
C ILE A 10 9.11 7.12 -7.04
N THR A 11 8.79 6.07 -6.30
CA THR A 11 8.78 4.70 -6.80
C THR A 11 7.67 4.50 -7.82
N VAL A 12 7.91 3.63 -8.80
CA VAL A 12 6.93 3.32 -9.84
C VAL A 12 5.67 2.75 -9.20
N VAL A 13 4.53 3.40 -9.44
CA VAL A 13 3.22 2.93 -8.98
C VAL A 13 2.71 1.84 -9.94
N PRO A 14 2.59 0.58 -9.49
CA PRO A 14 2.08 -0.49 -10.34
C PRO A 14 0.58 -0.34 -10.60
N ASN A 15 0.10 -0.96 -11.67
CA ASN A 15 -1.34 -1.10 -11.91
C ASN A 15 -1.97 -1.98 -10.81
N GLY A 16 -3.29 -1.86 -10.60
CA GLY A 16 -4.02 -2.61 -9.57
C GLY A 16 -3.84 -4.12 -9.69
N LYS A 17 -3.86 -4.66 -10.92
CA LYS A 17 -3.60 -6.10 -11.15
C LYS A 17 -2.17 -6.49 -10.79
N ASP A 18 -1.20 -5.73 -11.28
CA ASP A 18 0.22 -6.00 -11.03
C ASP A 18 0.58 -5.89 -9.55
N LEU A 19 -0.06 -4.96 -8.82
CA LEU A 19 0.07 -4.81 -7.38
C LEU A 19 -0.39 -6.08 -6.65
N ILE A 20 -1.56 -6.59 -7.00
CA ILE A 20 -2.13 -7.81 -6.42
C ILE A 20 -1.21 -9.00 -6.72
N ASP A 21 -0.83 -9.19 -7.99
CA ASP A 21 0.00 -10.31 -8.43
C ASP A 21 1.37 -10.27 -7.78
N THR A 22 1.99 -9.09 -7.66
CA THR A 22 3.29 -8.91 -6.99
C THR A 22 3.22 -9.31 -5.52
N ILE A 23 2.19 -8.83 -4.79
CA ILE A 23 2.05 -9.10 -3.36
C ILE A 23 1.71 -10.57 -3.11
N LEU A 24 0.77 -11.15 -3.85
CA LEU A 24 0.40 -12.56 -3.70
C LEU A 24 1.55 -13.50 -4.08
N SER A 25 2.30 -13.18 -5.14
CA SER A 25 3.51 -13.91 -5.52
C SER A 25 4.56 -13.88 -4.40
N ARG A 26 4.79 -12.71 -3.78
CA ARG A 26 5.69 -12.58 -2.63
C ARG A 26 5.20 -13.40 -1.44
N THR A 27 3.91 -13.32 -1.08
CA THR A 27 3.33 -14.13 0.01
C THR A 27 3.56 -15.62 -0.23
N ARG A 28 3.33 -16.11 -1.45
CA ARG A 28 3.53 -17.53 -1.77
C ARG A 28 5.00 -17.96 -1.64
N ARG A 29 5.95 -17.12 -2.05
CA ARG A 29 7.39 -17.44 -2.01
C ARG A 29 7.97 -17.40 -0.58
N GLN A 30 7.51 -16.46 0.24
CA GLN A 30 8.08 -16.19 1.57
C GLN A 30 7.39 -16.99 2.70
N MET A 31 6.26 -17.64 2.41
CA MET A 31 5.49 -18.37 3.40
C MET A 31 5.41 -19.87 3.10
N PRO A 32 5.25 -20.71 4.14
CA PRO A 32 5.07 -22.14 3.94
C PRO A 32 3.78 -22.41 3.16
N THR A 33 3.85 -23.33 2.19
CA THR A 33 2.74 -23.63 1.27
C THR A 33 2.04 -24.95 1.61
N VAL A 34 2.75 -25.91 2.20
CA VAL A 34 2.26 -27.26 2.45
C VAL A 34 1.58 -27.36 3.83
N VAL A 35 0.44 -28.06 3.87
CA VAL A 35 -0.30 -28.41 5.08
C VAL A 35 -0.63 -29.90 5.01
N HIS A 36 -0.51 -30.60 6.13
CA HIS A 36 -0.83 -32.04 6.21
C HIS A 36 -2.11 -32.27 7.03
N LYS A 37 -2.86 -33.31 6.67
CA LYS A 37 -4.18 -33.64 7.27
C LYS A 37 -4.10 -33.99 8.77
N GLY A 38 -2.93 -34.37 9.28
CA GLY A 38 -2.72 -34.69 10.71
C GLY A 38 -2.37 -33.50 11.60
N TYR A 39 -2.37 -32.27 11.08
CA TYR A 39 -2.07 -31.10 11.90
C TYR A 39 -3.21 -30.76 12.88
N THR A 40 -2.84 -30.34 14.08
CA THR A 40 -3.81 -29.83 15.06
C THR A 40 -4.50 -28.58 14.51
N ILE A 41 -5.77 -28.40 14.88
CA ILE A 41 -6.57 -27.23 14.45
C ILE A 41 -5.90 -25.90 14.80
N SER A 42 -5.20 -25.84 15.93
CA SER A 42 -4.44 -24.66 16.35
C SER A 42 -3.34 -24.32 15.34
N ARG A 43 -2.58 -25.33 14.87
CA ARG A 43 -1.53 -25.14 13.87
C ARG A 43 -2.09 -24.70 12.51
N LEU A 44 -3.23 -25.27 12.10
CA LEU A 44 -3.95 -24.87 10.89
C LEU A 44 -4.40 -23.41 10.95
N ARG A 45 -5.02 -22.99 12.06
CA ARG A 45 -5.42 -21.59 12.27
C ARG A 45 -4.21 -20.66 12.20
N GLN A 46 -3.14 -20.96 12.94
CA GLN A 46 -1.91 -20.16 12.91
C GLN A 46 -1.32 -20.05 11.50
N PHE A 47 -1.35 -21.14 10.71
CA PHE A 47 -0.87 -21.13 9.33
C PHE A 47 -1.64 -20.14 8.46
N TYR A 48 -2.97 -20.16 8.48
CA TYR A 48 -3.80 -19.24 7.68
C TYR A 48 -3.79 -17.81 8.21
N MET A 49 -3.84 -17.62 9.53
CA MET A 49 -3.75 -16.29 10.16
C MET A 49 -2.42 -15.61 9.81
N ARG A 50 -1.31 -16.35 9.83
CA ARG A 50 0.00 -15.81 9.43
C ARG A 50 -0.01 -15.36 7.98
N LYS A 51 -0.67 -16.09 7.07
CA LYS A 51 -0.81 -15.72 5.65
C LYS A 51 -1.61 -14.43 5.46
N GLY A 52 -2.73 -14.29 6.16
CA GLY A 52 -3.51 -13.05 6.17
C GLY A 52 -2.69 -11.87 6.68
N LYS A 53 -2.04 -12.02 7.85
CA LYS A 53 -1.24 -10.96 8.47
C LYS A 53 -0.05 -10.53 7.61
N TYR A 54 0.64 -11.47 6.97
CA TYR A 54 1.76 -11.18 6.07
C TYR A 54 1.31 -10.45 4.80
N THR A 55 0.19 -10.88 4.22
CA THR A 55 -0.37 -10.23 3.02
C THR A 55 -0.81 -8.80 3.34
N ARG A 56 -1.53 -8.59 4.45
CA ARG A 56 -1.91 -7.27 4.96
C ARG A 56 -0.69 -6.36 5.12
N GLN A 57 0.39 -6.88 5.72
CA GLN A 57 1.61 -6.11 5.96
C GLN A 57 2.24 -5.62 4.65
N ASN A 58 2.36 -6.49 3.65
CA ASN A 58 2.91 -6.11 2.34
C ASN A 58 2.05 -5.06 1.62
N PHE A 59 0.72 -5.21 1.65
CA PHE A 59 -0.18 -4.18 1.11
C PHE A 59 0.00 -2.85 1.83
N HIS A 60 0.05 -2.87 3.17
CA HIS A 60 0.22 -1.67 3.97
C HIS A 60 1.53 -0.95 3.66
N GLU A 61 2.64 -1.67 3.56
CA GLU A 61 3.95 -1.12 3.20
C GLU A 61 3.94 -0.46 1.83
N LYS A 62 3.40 -1.14 0.80
CA LYS A 62 3.35 -0.57 -0.55
C LYS A 62 2.43 0.63 -0.67
N LEU A 63 1.24 0.58 -0.09
CA LEU A 63 0.34 1.73 -0.10
C LEU A 63 0.89 2.90 0.70
N SER A 64 1.59 2.65 1.81
CA SER A 64 2.22 3.73 2.59
C SER A 64 3.38 4.37 1.83
N THR A 65 4.22 3.57 1.17
CA THR A 65 5.29 4.08 0.29
C THR A 65 4.74 5.07 -0.74
N ILE A 66 3.62 4.71 -1.39
CA ILE A 66 2.96 5.60 -2.36
C ILE A 66 2.44 6.88 -1.68
N ILE A 67 1.81 6.78 -0.51
CA ILE A 67 1.28 7.97 0.19
C ILE A 67 2.39 8.91 0.65
N ASP A 68 3.53 8.37 1.08
CA ASP A 68 4.61 9.13 1.70
C ASP A 68 5.58 9.75 0.67
N GLU A 69 5.80 9.08 -0.47
CA GLU A 69 6.67 9.60 -1.53
C GLU A 69 6.01 10.70 -2.37
N PHE A 70 4.68 10.68 -2.46
CA PHE A 70 3.95 11.70 -3.20
C PHE A 70 3.86 13.02 -2.42
N PRO A 71 4.19 14.16 -3.03
CA PRO A 71 4.24 15.45 -2.35
C PRO A 71 2.86 15.90 -1.88
N ARG A 72 2.75 16.28 -0.59
CA ARG A 72 1.51 16.78 0.01
C ARG A 72 1.29 18.25 -0.36
N LEU A 73 0.18 18.53 -1.02
CA LEU A 73 -0.13 19.86 -1.58
C LEU A 73 -0.24 20.97 -0.53
N ASP A 74 -0.61 20.65 0.71
CA ASP A 74 -0.87 21.65 1.76
C ASP A 74 0.44 22.23 2.37
N GLY A 75 1.62 21.71 2.01
CA GLY A 75 2.93 22.18 2.50
C GLY A 75 3.92 22.61 1.41
N ILE A 76 3.48 22.65 0.15
CA ILE A 76 4.33 22.97 -1.00
C ILE A 76 4.41 24.48 -1.22
N GLN A 77 5.57 24.98 -1.68
CA GLN A 77 5.73 26.39 -2.05
C GLN A 77 4.67 26.76 -3.13
N PRO A 78 4.00 27.92 -3.02
CA PRO A 78 2.89 28.32 -3.90
C PRO A 78 3.13 28.06 -5.38
N PHE A 79 4.33 28.39 -5.89
CA PHE A 79 4.74 28.13 -7.29
C PHE A 79 4.54 26.68 -7.74
N TYR A 80 5.02 25.69 -6.96
CA TYR A 80 4.87 24.28 -7.31
C TYR A 80 3.42 23.81 -7.11
N GLY A 81 2.68 24.43 -6.19
CA GLY A 81 1.25 24.18 -6.02
C GLY A 81 0.44 24.60 -7.25
N ASP A 82 0.71 25.79 -7.77
CA ASP A 82 0.08 26.32 -8.98
C ASP A 82 0.47 25.50 -10.22
N LEU A 83 1.75 25.13 -10.34
CA LEU A 83 2.24 24.26 -11.41
C LEU A 83 1.53 22.89 -11.41
N LEU A 84 1.41 22.24 -10.24
CA LEU A 84 0.69 20.98 -10.10
C LEU A 84 -0.80 21.12 -10.41
N HIS A 85 -1.41 22.25 -10.05
CA HIS A 85 -2.81 22.52 -10.37
C HIS A 85 -3.03 22.57 -11.88
N VAL A 86 -2.18 23.32 -12.61
CA VAL A 86 -2.27 23.45 -14.07
C VAL A 86 -1.97 22.11 -14.78
N LEU A 87 -0.95 21.37 -14.34
CA LEU A 87 -0.52 20.14 -15.03
C LEU A 87 -1.40 18.92 -14.72
N TYR A 88 -1.85 18.77 -13.47
CA TYR A 88 -2.42 17.50 -13.00
C TYR A 88 -3.81 17.63 -12.36
N ASN A 89 -4.35 18.85 -12.25
CA ASN A 89 -5.54 19.16 -11.47
C ASN A 89 -5.37 18.75 -9.98
N LYS A 90 -5.20 19.77 -9.14
CA LYS A 90 -4.94 19.62 -7.70
C LYS A 90 -5.99 18.76 -7.00
N ASP A 91 -7.26 18.88 -7.37
CA ASP A 91 -8.37 18.19 -6.71
C ASP A 91 -8.37 16.70 -7.05
N ARG A 92 -8.13 16.36 -8.32
CA ARG A 92 -8.00 14.98 -8.76
C ARG A 92 -6.82 14.28 -8.09
N TYR A 93 -5.70 14.98 -7.97
CA TYR A 93 -4.52 14.48 -7.26
C TYR A 93 -4.81 14.20 -5.77
N LYS A 94 -5.43 15.16 -5.06
CA LYS A 94 -5.78 15.01 -3.64
C LYS A 94 -6.79 13.88 -3.43
N LEU A 95 -7.79 13.78 -4.31
CA LEU A 95 -8.80 12.73 -4.27
C LEU A 95 -8.17 11.34 -4.45
N ALA A 96 -7.29 11.16 -5.44
CA ALA A 96 -6.63 9.89 -5.70
C ALA A 96 -5.77 9.42 -4.51
N LEU A 97 -4.97 10.31 -3.91
CA LEU A 97 -4.20 9.98 -2.69
C LEU A 97 -5.13 9.67 -1.49
N GLY A 98 -6.24 10.38 -1.36
CA GLY A 98 -7.26 10.11 -0.35
C GLY A 98 -7.91 8.73 -0.50
N GLN A 99 -8.18 8.31 -1.74
CA GLN A 99 -8.69 6.97 -2.05
C GLN A 99 -7.67 5.89 -1.67
N ILE A 100 -6.39 6.06 -2.00
CA ILE A 100 -5.32 5.13 -1.62
C ILE A 100 -5.22 4.99 -0.09
N ASN A 101 -5.30 6.10 0.64
CA ASN A 101 -5.29 6.07 2.11
C ASN A 101 -6.52 5.34 2.68
N THR A 102 -7.69 5.55 2.07
CA THR A 102 -8.92 4.82 2.44
C THR A 102 -8.76 3.32 2.21
N VAL A 103 -8.24 2.90 1.05
CA VAL A 103 -7.96 1.48 0.74
C VAL A 103 -6.99 0.87 1.75
N ARG A 104 -5.92 1.57 2.12
CA ARG A 104 -4.98 1.12 3.17
C ARG A 104 -5.68 0.87 4.50
N SER A 105 -6.60 1.75 4.89
CA SER A 105 -7.40 1.60 6.12
C SER A 105 -8.36 0.41 6.02
N LEU A 106 -9.06 0.24 4.89
CA LEU A 106 -9.97 -0.88 4.65
C LEU A 106 -9.27 -2.23 4.74
N ILE A 107 -8.09 -2.38 4.10
CA ILE A 107 -7.30 -3.62 4.19
C ILE A 107 -6.92 -3.92 5.64
N SER A 108 -6.60 -2.89 6.43
CA SER A 108 -6.26 -3.06 7.84
C SER A 108 -7.46 -3.51 8.68
N LYS A 109 -8.67 -3.04 8.37
CA LYS A 109 -9.92 -3.48 9.02
C LYS A 109 -10.23 -4.94 8.69
N ILE A 110 -10.28 -5.29 7.40
CA ILE A 110 -10.58 -6.66 6.93
C ILE A 110 -9.64 -7.69 7.57
N ALA A 111 -8.36 -7.35 7.65
CA ALA A 111 -7.36 -8.27 8.20
C ALA A 111 -7.36 -8.36 9.73
N LYS A 112 -8.00 -7.41 10.43
CA LYS A 112 -8.27 -7.49 11.87
C LYS A 112 -9.43 -8.45 12.16
N ASP A 113 -10.42 -8.50 11.28
CA ASP A 113 -11.55 -9.43 11.41
C ASP A 113 -11.14 -10.89 11.13
N LEU A 114 -10.01 -11.09 10.44
CA LEU A 114 -9.42 -12.41 10.15
C LEU A 114 -8.52 -12.95 11.28
N SER A 115 -8.21 -12.13 12.29
CA SER A 115 -7.33 -12.47 13.42
C SER A 115 -8.12 -12.75 14.69
#